data_AF-A0ABD2QP49-F1
#
_entry.id   AF-A0ABD2QP49-F1
#
_cell.length_a   1.000
_cell.length_b   1.000
_cell.length_c   1.000
_cell.angle_alpha   90.00
_cell.angle_beta   90.00
_cell.angle_gamma   90.00
#
_symmetry.space_group_name_H-M   'P 1'
#
loop_
_entity.id
_entity.type
_entity.pdbx_description
1 polymer ?
#
loop_
_entity_poly.entity_id
_entity_poly.type
_entity_poly.pdbx_seq_one_letter_code
_entity_poly.pdbx_strand_id
1 'polypeptide(L)'
;MGKQIELNSSCPKISEDYISRHPRNVAIVLTVFSVIQLIKECIQFVQNPRGYISYENVLEVNLYVGTCLLVNDFTECNREIGMRELWQWQLGAVVLFLSWVNLLLFIRKTAFYGIYVILFIQVTKTFLKFSFVLLLFLCSFALTFHVLLENQISFKTVGDSLIKNFVMMLGDTDYESLLSLSLWQIFNSRIKDGVTHENLVPYTETTYLVFVVFLTMMNILLMNLMVGLAREKDEDMDSNQIRIENSITELKDRMDMLSRQNAVLLKCLEDLGASNQRTSTRLFND
;
A
#
# COMPACT_ATOMS: atom_id res chain seq x y z
N MET A 1 22.68 28.59 17.36
CA MET A 1 22.43 28.56 18.81
C MET A 1 20.93 28.39 19.03
N GLY A 2 20.47 27.15 19.18
CA GLY A 2 19.08 26.87 19.53
C GLY A 2 18.87 27.16 21.02
N LYS A 3 17.98 28.09 21.34
CA LYS A 3 17.50 28.25 22.71
C LYS A 3 16.67 27.01 23.04
N GLN A 4 17.14 26.20 23.98
CA GLN A 4 16.28 25.25 24.66
C GLN A 4 15.20 26.05 25.38
N ILE A 5 13.95 25.78 24.99
CA ILE A 5 12.77 26.26 25.72
C ILE A 5 12.73 25.39 26.96
N GLU A 6 13.05 25.97 28.12
CA GLU A 6 12.82 25.33 29.41
C GLU A 6 11.33 25.04 29.53
N LEU A 7 10.97 23.76 29.46
CA LEU A 7 9.66 23.22 29.82
C LEU A 7 9.52 23.25 31.35
N ASN A 8 9.51 24.46 31.93
CA ASN A 8 8.97 24.66 33.26
C ASN A 8 7.44 24.70 33.14
N SER A 9 6.73 24.24 34.17
CA SER A 9 5.29 23.98 34.23
C SER A 9 4.40 25.23 34.15
N SER A 10 4.77 26.23 33.36
CA SER A 10 4.04 27.47 33.14
C SER A 10 4.12 27.81 31.67
N CYS A 11 2.95 27.94 31.04
CA CYS A 11 2.88 28.24 29.62
C CYS A 11 3.63 29.54 29.29
N PRO A 12 4.58 29.54 28.34
CA PRO A 12 5.26 30.77 27.97
C PRO A 12 4.23 31.75 27.40
N LYS A 13 4.13 32.94 27.98
CA LYS A 13 3.27 34.02 27.47
C LYS A 13 3.91 34.58 26.19
N ILE A 14 3.45 34.09 25.04
CA ILE A 14 3.89 34.56 23.73
C ILE A 14 3.03 35.78 23.34
N SER A 15 3.61 36.77 22.62
CA SER A 15 2.89 37.95 22.16
C SER A 15 1.71 37.58 21.25
N GLU A 16 0.63 38.38 21.31
CA GLU A 16 -0.64 38.14 20.57
C GLU A 16 -0.45 37.82 19.08
N ASP A 17 0.62 38.33 18.45
CA ASP A 17 0.96 38.11 17.04
C ASP A 17 1.27 36.63 16.68
N TYR A 18 1.69 35.80 17.64
CA TYR A 18 1.99 34.37 17.41
C TYR A 18 0.88 33.44 17.87
N ILE A 19 -0.22 33.97 18.43
CA ILE A 19 -1.38 33.16 18.80
C ILE A 19 -2.02 32.71 17.50
N SER A 20 -1.77 31.45 17.11
CA SER A 20 -2.49 30.85 16.00
C SER A 20 -3.95 30.70 16.43
N ARG A 21 -4.79 31.70 16.10
CA ARG A 21 -6.24 31.55 16.17
C ARG A 21 -6.64 30.60 15.05
N HIS A 22 -6.51 29.31 15.32
CA HIS A 22 -7.24 28.30 14.56
C HIS A 22 -8.70 28.77 14.51
N PRO A 23 -9.35 28.76 13.33
CA PRO A 23 -10.74 29.18 13.24
C PRO A 23 -11.57 28.23 14.11
N ARG A 24 -11.94 28.70 15.31
CA ARG A 24 -12.65 27.95 16.35
C ARG A 24 -13.88 27.21 15.79
N ASN A 25 -14.49 27.81 14.78
CA ASN A 25 -15.61 27.26 14.02
C ASN A 25 -15.26 25.93 13.33
N VAL A 26 -14.08 25.81 12.72
CA VAL A 26 -13.63 24.59 12.05
C VAL A 26 -13.40 23.46 13.07
N ALA A 27 -12.76 23.78 14.20
CA ALA A 27 -12.57 22.82 15.29
C ALA A 27 -13.90 22.28 15.82
N ILE A 28 -14.87 23.16 16.07
CA ILE A 28 -16.22 22.77 16.53
C ILE A 28 -16.90 21.86 15.50
N VAL A 29 -16.88 22.24 14.21
CA VAL A 29 -17.49 21.44 13.14
C VAL A 29 -16.85 20.05 13.05
N LEU A 30 -15.52 19.97 13.09
CA LEU A 30 -14.80 18.69 13.02
C LEU A 30 -15.09 17.80 14.22
N THR A 31 -15.14 18.36 15.43
CA THR A 31 -15.46 17.60 16.64
C THR A 31 -16.89 17.08 16.61
N VAL A 32 -17.87 17.93 16.29
CA VAL A 32 -19.28 17.53 16.22
C VAL A 32 -19.47 16.43 15.16
N PHE A 33 -18.89 16.61 13.98
CA PHE A 33 -18.96 15.61 12.91
C PHE A 33 -18.32 14.29 13.35
N SER A 34 -17.11 14.33 13.92
CA SER A 34 -16.40 13.12 14.36
C SER A 34 -17.15 12.36 15.46
N VAL A 35 -17.76 13.07 16.42
CA VAL A 35 -18.58 12.45 17.47
C VAL A 35 -19.83 11.79 16.90
N ILE A 36 -20.54 12.45 15.98
CA ILE A 36 -21.71 11.86 15.32
C ILE A 36 -21.33 10.58 14.59
N GLN A 37 -20.21 10.60 13.85
CA GLN A 37 -19.74 9.43 13.13
C GLN A 37 -19.28 8.30 14.06
N LEU A 38 -18.62 8.62 15.18
CA LEU A 38 -18.29 7.61 16.19
C LEU A 38 -19.54 6.95 16.79
N ILE A 39 -20.61 7.71 17.02
CA ILE A 39 -21.88 7.14 17.49
C ILE A 39 -22.45 6.18 16.44
N LYS A 40 -22.43 6.54 15.14
CA LYS A 40 -22.84 5.65 14.05
C LYS A 40 -22.02 4.35 14.05
N GLU A 41 -20.69 4.45 14.14
CA GLU A 41 -19.81 3.28 14.16
C GLU A 41 -20.04 2.38 15.38
N CYS A 42 -20.27 2.97 16.56
CA CYS A 42 -20.65 2.24 17.76
C CYS A 42 -21.98 1.47 17.59
N ILE A 43 -22.98 2.09 16.96
CA ILE A 43 -24.26 1.42 16.67
C ILE A 43 -24.04 0.25 15.71
N GLN A 44 -23.25 0.44 14.64
CA GLN A 44 -22.94 -0.62 13.68
C GLN A 44 -22.18 -1.79 14.33
N PHE A 45 -21.23 -1.49 15.23
CA PHE A 45 -20.50 -2.49 15.99
C PHE A 45 -21.42 -3.34 16.89
N VAL A 46 -22.36 -2.70 17.61
CA VAL A 46 -23.30 -3.41 18.49
C VAL A 46 -24.27 -4.29 17.69
N GLN A 47 -24.73 -3.82 16.53
CA GLN A 47 -25.68 -4.56 15.69
C GLN A 47 -25.07 -5.80 15.03
N ASN A 48 -23.80 -5.75 14.62
CA ASN A 48 -23.13 -6.89 13.99
C ASN A 48 -21.62 -6.96 14.34
N PRO A 49 -21.25 -7.40 15.55
CA PRO A 49 -19.87 -7.33 16.03
C PRO A 49 -18.90 -8.20 15.21
N ARG A 50 -19.37 -9.34 14.68
CA ARG A 50 -18.52 -10.26 13.91
C ARG A 50 -18.34 -9.81 12.45
N GLY A 51 -19.36 -9.20 11.86
CA GLY A 51 -19.28 -8.65 10.49
C GLY A 51 -18.63 -7.27 10.42
N TYR A 52 -18.51 -6.56 11.55
CA TYR A 52 -17.98 -5.21 11.60
C TYR A 52 -16.45 -5.13 11.47
N ILE A 53 -15.70 -6.16 11.86
CA ILE A 53 -14.22 -6.13 11.85
C ILE A 53 -13.72 -6.21 10.39
N SER A 54 -13.72 -5.06 9.72
CA SER A 54 -13.17 -4.83 8.38
C SER A 54 -12.12 -3.74 8.44
N TYR A 55 -11.16 -3.76 7.52
CA TYR A 55 -10.08 -2.77 7.43
C TYR A 55 -10.61 -1.35 7.23
N GLU A 56 -11.75 -1.19 6.53
CA GLU A 56 -12.42 0.11 6.35
C GLU A 56 -12.92 0.65 7.69
N ASN A 57 -13.69 -0.14 8.43
CA ASN A 57 -14.32 0.31 9.67
C ASN A 57 -13.28 0.60 10.76
N VAL A 58 -12.22 -0.23 10.85
CA VAL A 58 -11.11 0.03 11.76
C VAL A 58 -10.40 1.34 11.39
N LEU A 59 -10.18 1.59 10.10
CA LEU A 59 -9.55 2.83 9.63
C LEU A 59 -10.43 4.05 9.91
N GLU A 60 -11.74 3.97 9.68
CA GLU A 60 -12.70 5.03 9.97
C GLU A 60 -12.74 5.37 11.47
N VAL A 61 -12.83 4.38 12.37
CA VAL A 61 -12.79 4.63 13.82
C VAL A 61 -11.49 5.31 14.24
N ASN A 62 -10.34 4.82 13.75
CA ASN A 62 -9.05 5.44 14.06
C ASN A 62 -8.98 6.90 13.59
N LEU A 63 -9.58 7.22 12.45
CA LEU A 63 -9.66 8.59 11.95
C LEU A 63 -10.51 9.48 12.84
N TYR A 64 -11.71 9.04 13.22
CA TYR A 64 -12.59 9.85 14.04
C TYR A 64 -12.05 10.03 15.47
N VAL A 65 -11.50 8.96 16.06
CA VAL A 65 -10.80 9.04 17.36
C VAL A 65 -9.60 9.98 17.27
N GLY A 66 -8.74 9.80 16.26
CA GLY A 66 -7.56 10.64 16.05
C GLY A 66 -7.92 12.12 15.81
N THR A 67 -9.00 12.40 15.08
CA THR A 67 -9.51 13.77 14.89
C THR A 67 -9.95 14.39 16.20
N CYS A 68 -10.69 13.65 17.05
CA CYS A 68 -11.08 14.12 18.38
C CYS A 68 -9.87 14.43 19.27
N LEU A 69 -8.85 13.55 19.27
CA LEU A 69 -7.61 13.73 20.05
C LEU A 69 -6.75 14.90 19.54
N LEU A 70 -6.80 15.22 18.24
CA LEU A 70 -6.09 16.35 17.67
C LEU A 70 -6.75 17.69 18.07
N VAL A 71 -8.07 17.75 17.97
CA VAL A 71 -8.84 18.99 18.15
C VAL A 71 -9.03 19.33 19.63
N ASN A 72 -9.14 18.34 20.52
CA ASN A 72 -9.33 18.60 21.94
C ASN A 72 -8.09 19.23 22.60
N ASP A 73 -8.35 20.14 23.53
CA ASP A 73 -7.32 20.82 24.30
C ASP A 73 -7.05 20.04 25.61
N PHE A 74 -5.88 19.41 25.71
CA PHE A 74 -5.49 18.59 26.87
C PHE A 74 -4.72 19.38 27.94
N THR A 75 -4.07 20.48 27.54
CA THR A 75 -3.18 21.28 28.39
C THR A 75 -3.68 22.72 28.46
N GLU A 76 -3.42 23.42 29.58
CA GLU A 76 -3.70 24.85 29.72
C GLU A 76 -3.08 25.68 28.59
N CYS A 77 -1.86 25.32 28.15
CA CYS A 77 -1.20 25.91 26.99
C CYS A 77 -1.99 25.80 25.68
N ASN A 78 -2.62 24.65 25.47
CA ASN A 78 -3.40 24.42 24.26
C ASN A 78 -4.68 25.29 24.29
N ARG A 79 -5.28 25.43 25.47
CA ARG A 79 -6.48 26.25 25.68
C ARG A 79 -6.22 27.75 25.55
N GLU A 80 -5.09 28.24 26.06
CA GLU A 80 -4.80 29.69 26.12
C GLU A 80 -4.13 30.22 24.84
N ILE A 81 -3.19 29.46 24.27
CA ILE A 81 -2.32 29.93 23.16
C ILE A 81 -2.57 29.12 21.87
N GLY A 82 -3.26 27.98 21.94
CA GLY A 82 -3.48 27.10 20.80
C GLY A 82 -2.25 26.26 20.43
N MET A 83 -1.27 26.14 21.34
CA MET A 83 -0.09 25.32 21.11
C MET A 83 -0.42 23.84 21.32
N ARG A 84 -0.31 23.05 20.24
CA ARG A 84 -0.50 21.60 20.26
C ARG A 84 0.74 20.90 20.78
N GLU A 85 0.55 19.84 21.53
CA GLU A 85 1.63 18.99 22.06
C GLU A 85 2.38 18.27 20.92
N LEU A 86 3.63 17.84 21.16
CA LEU A 86 4.43 17.13 20.15
C LEU A 86 3.72 15.87 19.64
N TRP A 87 3.09 15.10 20.54
CA TRP A 87 2.34 13.89 20.17
C TRP A 87 1.08 14.22 19.38
N GLN A 88 0.43 15.37 19.63
CA GLN A 88 -0.73 15.83 18.85
C GLN A 88 -0.33 16.18 17.43
N TRP A 89 0.84 16.81 17.23
CA TRP A 89 1.37 17.08 15.90
C TRP A 89 1.68 15.81 15.11
N GLN A 90 2.35 14.84 15.75
CA GLN A 90 2.62 13.55 15.13
C GLN A 90 1.33 12.81 14.78
N LEU A 91 0.36 12.77 15.70
CA LEU A 91 -0.94 12.17 15.47
C LEU A 91 -1.70 12.87 14.35
N GLY A 92 -1.67 14.21 14.30
CA GLY A 92 -2.33 14.99 13.26
C GLY A 92 -1.79 14.69 11.87
N ALA A 93 -0.47 14.52 11.73
CA ALA A 93 0.15 14.12 10.47
C ALA A 93 -0.33 12.72 10.03
N VAL A 94 -0.40 11.75 10.96
CA VAL A 94 -0.87 10.39 10.69
C VAL A 94 -2.36 10.39 10.32
N VAL A 95 -3.21 11.10 11.06
CA VAL A 95 -4.65 11.22 10.80
C VAL A 95 -4.90 11.86 9.44
N LEU A 96 -4.16 12.92 9.10
CA LEU A 96 -4.25 13.57 7.80
C LEU A 96 -3.88 12.59 6.69
N PHE A 97 -2.79 11.85 6.81
CA PHE A 97 -2.39 10.85 5.83
C PHE A 97 -3.45 9.74 5.68
N LEU A 98 -3.92 9.18 6.80
CA LEU A 98 -4.97 8.16 6.80
C LEU A 98 -6.29 8.69 6.21
N SER A 99 -6.58 9.98 6.33
CA SER A 99 -7.79 10.58 5.76
C SER A 99 -7.77 10.56 4.23
N TRP A 100 -6.60 10.79 3.63
CA TRP A 100 -6.39 10.63 2.19
C TRP A 100 -6.49 9.17 1.75
N VAL A 101 -5.96 8.23 2.54
CA VAL A 101 -6.13 6.80 2.28
C VAL A 101 -7.61 6.41 2.35
N ASN A 102 -8.36 6.91 3.33
CA ASN A 102 -9.80 6.66 3.45
C ASN A 102 -10.58 7.22 2.25
N LEU A 103 -10.21 8.42 1.79
CA LEU A 103 -10.79 9.01 0.60
C LEU A 103 -10.60 8.12 -0.62
N LEU A 104 -9.41 7.54 -0.81
CA LEU A 104 -9.18 6.56 -1.87
C LEU A 104 -10.13 5.35 -1.74
N LEU A 105 -10.31 4.81 -0.54
CA LEU A 105 -11.24 3.70 -0.29
C LEU A 105 -12.71 4.07 -0.57
N PHE A 106 -13.12 5.31 -0.37
CA PHE A 106 -14.44 5.80 -0.77
C PHE A 106 -14.58 5.90 -2.30
N ILE A 107 -13.58 6.44 -2.98
CA ILE A 107 -13.57 6.55 -4.45
C ILE A 107 -13.70 5.17 -5.09
N ARG A 108 -13.13 4.13 -4.45
CA ARG A 108 -13.27 2.73 -4.87
C ARG A 108 -14.73 2.28 -5.08
N LYS A 109 -15.67 2.82 -4.30
CA LYS A 109 -17.11 2.47 -4.38
C LYS A 109 -17.85 3.24 -5.49
N THR A 110 -17.19 4.18 -6.17
CA THR A 110 -17.77 5.00 -7.24
C THR A 110 -17.60 4.35 -8.61
N ALA A 111 -18.60 4.44 -9.48
CA ALA A 111 -18.65 3.73 -10.76
C ALA A 111 -17.52 4.09 -11.75
N PHE A 112 -17.13 5.37 -11.84
CA PHE A 112 -16.14 5.82 -12.83
C PHE A 112 -14.69 5.65 -12.38
N TYR A 113 -14.37 6.11 -11.17
CA TYR A 113 -13.00 6.09 -10.65
C TYR A 113 -12.66 4.82 -9.87
N GLY A 114 -13.67 4.05 -9.44
CA GLY A 114 -13.47 2.91 -8.57
C GLY A 114 -12.64 1.80 -9.19
N ILE A 115 -12.74 1.58 -10.50
CA ILE A 115 -11.98 0.56 -11.23
C ILE A 115 -10.46 0.82 -11.09
N TYR A 116 -10.01 2.06 -11.24
CA TYR A 116 -8.59 2.41 -11.09
C TYR A 116 -8.08 2.17 -9.67
N VAL A 117 -8.90 2.49 -8.66
CA VAL A 117 -8.54 2.28 -7.26
C VAL A 117 -8.50 0.79 -6.92
N ILE A 118 -9.47 0.00 -7.39
CA ILE A 118 -9.49 -1.46 -7.19
C ILE A 118 -8.23 -2.08 -7.79
N LEU A 119 -7.88 -1.68 -9.02
CA LEU A 119 -6.68 -2.16 -9.70
C LEU A 119 -5.42 -1.81 -8.90
N PHE A 120 -5.29 -0.57 -8.42
CA PHE A 120 -4.16 -0.15 -7.59
C PHE A 120 -4.04 -0.98 -6.31
N ILE A 121 -5.14 -1.20 -5.59
CA ILE A 121 -5.14 -1.99 -4.35
C ILE A 121 -4.74 -3.45 -4.63
N GLN A 122 -5.24 -4.02 -5.73
CA GLN A 122 -4.90 -5.39 -6.12
C GLN A 122 -3.41 -5.52 -6.41
N VAL A 123 -2.85 -4.65 -7.26
CA VAL A 123 -1.41 -4.64 -7.58
C VAL A 123 -0.57 -4.42 -6.32
N THR A 124 -0.99 -3.53 -5.41
CA THR A 124 -0.28 -3.28 -4.15
C THR A 124 -0.26 -4.51 -3.24
N LYS A 125 -1.39 -5.23 -3.12
CA LYS A 125 -1.45 -6.47 -2.33
C LYS A 125 -0.51 -7.53 -2.88
N THR A 126 -0.52 -7.68 -4.20
CA THR A 126 0.38 -8.60 -4.89
C THR A 126 1.84 -8.20 -4.64
N PHE A 127 2.21 -6.94 -4.87
CA PHE A 127 3.54 -6.40 -4.59
C PHE A 127 3.99 -6.70 -3.15
N LEU A 128 3.15 -6.45 -2.15
CA LEU A 128 3.48 -6.69 -0.74
C LEU A 128 3.75 -8.18 -0.45
N LYS A 129 3.03 -9.10 -1.08
CA LYS A 129 3.24 -10.55 -0.94
C LYS A 129 4.64 -10.97 -1.40
N PHE A 130 5.09 -10.47 -2.54
CA PHE A 130 6.43 -10.81 -3.08
C PHE A 130 7.56 -10.00 -2.42
N SER A 131 7.25 -8.82 -1.88
CA SER A 131 8.22 -7.94 -1.20
C SER A 131 8.70 -8.48 0.16
N PHE A 132 8.04 -9.49 0.73
CA PHE A 132 8.49 -10.07 2.02
C PHE A 132 9.94 -10.58 1.97
N VAL A 133 10.33 -11.27 0.90
CA VAL A 133 11.71 -11.77 0.73
C VAL A 133 12.70 -10.60 0.62
N LEU A 134 12.32 -9.55 -0.10
CA LEU A 134 13.11 -8.33 -0.25
C LEU A 134 13.37 -7.65 1.10
N LEU A 135 12.35 -7.55 1.96
CA LEU A 135 12.47 -6.98 3.30
C LEU A 135 13.41 -7.79 4.20
N LEU A 136 13.44 -9.12 4.11
CA LEU A 136 14.36 -9.95 4.88
C LEU A 136 15.83 -9.67 4.50
N PHE A 137 16.14 -9.62 3.21
CA PHE A 137 17.48 -9.26 2.76
C PHE A 137 17.82 -7.81 3.13
N LEU A 138 16.88 -6.88 2.95
CA LEU A 138 17.07 -5.47 3.33
C LEU A 138 17.46 -5.34 4.80
N CYS A 139 16.76 -6.03 5.71
CA CYS A 139 17.08 -6.07 7.13
C CYS A 139 18.45 -6.70 7.41
N SER A 140 18.78 -7.81 6.75
CA SER A 140 20.08 -8.48 6.90
C SER A 140 21.24 -7.55 6.55
N PHE A 141 21.16 -6.88 5.39
CA PHE A 141 22.20 -5.94 4.96
C PHE A 141 22.20 -4.67 5.82
N ALA A 142 21.06 -4.22 6.34
CA ALA A 142 20.99 -3.03 7.19
C ALA A 142 21.71 -3.25 8.52
N LEU A 143 21.49 -4.41 9.14
CA LEU A 143 22.22 -4.81 10.34
C LEU A 143 23.72 -4.97 10.06
N THR A 144 24.07 -5.52 8.90
CA THR A 144 25.48 -5.66 8.49
C THR A 144 26.14 -4.30 8.32
N PHE A 145 25.52 -3.34 7.62
CA PHE A 145 26.08 -2.00 7.48
C PHE A 145 26.06 -1.21 8.79
N HIS A 146 25.07 -1.40 9.66
CA HIS A 146 25.07 -0.80 10.99
C HIS A 146 26.35 -1.16 11.76
N VAL A 147 26.77 -2.44 11.73
CA VAL A 147 28.00 -2.89 12.38
C VAL A 147 29.26 -2.40 11.67
N LEU A 148 29.28 -2.41 10.33
CA LEU A 148 30.47 -2.03 9.55
C LEU A 148 30.71 -0.52 9.48
N LEU A 149 29.63 0.27 9.57
CA LEU A 149 29.62 1.72 9.35
C LEU A 149 29.04 2.51 10.53
N GLU A 150 29.04 1.95 11.75
CA GLU A 150 28.47 2.60 12.96
C GLU A 150 28.95 4.05 13.18
N ASN A 151 30.18 4.34 12.75
CA ASN A 151 30.80 5.66 12.84
C ASN A 151 30.14 6.73 11.93
N GLN A 152 29.34 6.31 10.95
CA GLN A 152 28.63 7.18 10.02
C GLN A 152 27.26 7.57 10.58
N ILE A 153 26.88 8.84 10.46
CA ILE A 153 25.59 9.37 10.95
C ILE A 153 24.41 8.59 10.34
N SER A 154 24.51 8.21 9.06
CA SER A 154 23.46 7.45 8.36
C SER A 154 23.30 5.99 8.82
N PHE A 155 24.27 5.45 9.57
CA PHE A 155 24.27 4.06 10.03
C PHE A 155 24.38 3.95 11.56
N LYS A 156 24.23 5.07 12.29
CA LYS A 156 24.41 5.13 13.74
C LYS A 156 23.35 4.34 14.50
N THR A 157 22.12 4.27 13.99
CA THR A 157 21.07 3.43 14.55
C THR A 157 20.63 2.38 13.54
N VAL A 158 20.07 1.27 14.03
CA VAL A 158 19.50 0.22 13.17
C VAL A 158 18.38 0.79 12.28
N GLY A 159 17.56 1.71 12.82
CA GLY A 159 16.48 2.36 12.06
C GLY A 159 17.03 3.23 10.93
N ASP A 160 18.05 4.04 11.20
CA ASP A 160 18.68 4.89 10.19
C ASP A 160 19.35 4.03 9.10
N SER A 161 19.98 2.93 9.50
CA SER A 161 20.60 1.96 8.58
C SER A 161 19.59 1.29 7.66
N LEU A 162 18.41 0.93 8.19
CA LEU A 162 17.31 0.37 7.39
C LEU A 162 16.78 1.37 6.36
N ILE A 163 16.53 2.61 6.78
CA ILE A 163 16.07 3.68 5.88
C ILE A 163 17.14 3.97 4.82
N LYS A 164 18.40 4.07 5.22
CA LYS A 164 19.50 4.33 4.29
C LYS A 164 19.62 3.19 3.27
N ASN A 165 19.52 1.94 3.69
CA ASN A 165 19.51 0.80 2.78
C ASN A 165 18.32 0.81 1.82
N PHE A 166 17.14 1.20 2.29
CA PHE A 166 15.96 1.31 1.44
C PHE A 166 16.15 2.38 0.36
N VAL A 167 16.70 3.54 0.73
CA VAL A 167 17.04 4.61 -0.22
C VAL A 167 18.11 4.15 -1.21
N MET A 168 19.16 3.45 -0.74
CA MET A 168 20.20 2.90 -1.62
C MET A 168 19.65 1.89 -2.62
N MET A 169 18.69 1.06 -2.19
CA MET A 169 18.03 0.07 -3.04
C MET A 169 17.20 0.74 -4.16
N LEU A 170 16.64 1.93 -3.94
CA LEU A 170 15.94 2.70 -4.98
C LEU A 170 16.89 3.29 -6.03
N GLY A 171 18.20 3.15 -5.86
CA GLY A 171 19.22 3.68 -6.77
C GLY A 171 19.63 5.11 -6.47
N ASP A 172 19.13 5.71 -5.38
CA ASP A 172 19.57 7.02 -4.92
C ASP A 172 20.82 6.87 -4.07
N THR A 173 21.98 6.94 -4.73
CA THR A 173 23.28 6.75 -4.09
C THR A 173 23.99 8.07 -3.89
N ASP A 174 23.73 8.74 -2.76
CA ASP A 174 24.67 9.72 -2.16
C ASP A 174 26.05 9.10 -1.84
N TYR A 175 26.18 7.77 -1.97
CA TYR A 175 27.44 7.04 -1.86
C TYR A 175 28.50 7.49 -2.86
N GLU A 176 28.17 8.28 -3.89
CA GLU A 176 29.19 8.95 -4.70
C GLU A 176 30.13 9.79 -3.83
N SER A 177 29.62 10.45 -2.78
CA SER A 177 30.44 11.22 -1.84
C SER A 177 31.31 10.33 -0.94
N LEU A 178 30.79 9.17 -0.50
CA LEU A 178 31.49 8.25 0.39
C LEU A 178 32.52 7.40 -0.36
N LEU A 179 32.18 6.94 -1.57
CA LEU A 179 33.06 6.24 -2.51
C LEU A 179 34.12 7.19 -3.07
N SER A 180 33.78 8.43 -3.45
CA SER A 180 34.78 9.40 -3.92
C SER A 180 35.73 9.83 -2.82
N LEU A 181 35.26 10.03 -1.59
CA LEU A 181 36.11 10.44 -0.46
C LEU A 181 37.05 9.29 -0.01
N SER A 182 36.57 8.05 -0.06
CA SER A 182 37.38 6.87 0.28
C SER A 182 38.32 6.43 -0.86
N LEU A 183 37.91 6.51 -2.13
CA LEU A 183 38.81 6.34 -3.29
C LEU A 183 39.86 7.45 -3.35
N TRP A 184 39.48 8.71 -3.04
CA TRP A 184 40.43 9.81 -2.90
C TRP A 184 41.45 9.50 -1.79
N GLN A 185 41.05 8.89 -0.67
CA GLN A 185 41.97 8.51 0.42
C GLN A 185 42.97 7.42 0.01
N ILE A 186 42.56 6.48 -0.85
CA ILE A 186 43.43 5.43 -1.42
C ILE A 186 44.41 6.02 -2.46
N PHE A 187 43.97 6.96 -3.30
CA PHE A 187 44.82 7.60 -4.32
C PHE A 187 45.70 8.73 -3.76
N ASN A 188 45.26 9.43 -2.71
CA ASN A 188 45.95 10.56 -2.07
C ASN A 188 46.39 10.23 -0.63
N SER A 189 47.02 9.08 -0.41
CA SER A 189 47.59 8.67 0.89
C SER A 189 48.69 9.59 1.47
N ARG A 190 48.79 10.85 1.03
CA ARG A 190 49.76 11.87 1.48
C ARG A 190 49.15 13.17 2.03
N ILE A 191 47.84 13.27 2.27
CA ILE A 191 47.26 14.46 2.92
C ILE A 191 46.47 14.04 4.15
N LYS A 192 47.04 14.30 5.34
CA LYS A 192 46.44 14.09 6.67
C LYS A 192 45.64 15.28 7.18
N ASP A 193 45.48 16.33 6.38
CA ASP A 193 44.91 17.59 6.86
C ASP A 193 43.44 17.68 6.46
N GLY A 194 42.54 17.35 7.39
CA GLY A 194 41.12 17.76 7.33
C GLY A 194 40.07 16.66 7.52
N VAL A 195 40.44 15.39 7.69
CA VAL A 195 39.44 14.31 7.84
C VAL A 195 38.99 14.22 9.30
N THR A 196 37.78 14.70 9.59
CA THR A 196 37.08 14.42 10.85
C THR A 196 36.89 12.92 11.02
N HIS A 197 37.02 12.42 12.26
CA HIS A 197 36.89 11.00 12.61
C HIS A 197 35.60 10.36 12.09
N GLU A 198 34.55 11.14 11.84
CA GLU A 198 33.23 10.73 11.35
C GLU A 198 33.24 10.18 9.91
N ASN A 199 34.30 10.41 9.12
CA ASN A 199 34.39 9.98 7.72
C ASN A 199 35.27 8.75 7.46
N LEU A 200 35.87 8.16 8.51
CA LEU A 200 36.71 6.97 8.33
C LEU A 200 35.86 5.69 8.29
N VAL A 201 36.16 4.83 7.33
CA VAL A 201 35.63 3.47 7.22
C VAL A 201 36.63 2.51 7.89
N PRO A 202 36.31 1.90 9.05
CA PRO A 202 37.27 1.07 9.79
C PRO A 202 37.64 -0.24 9.07
N TYR A 203 36.71 -0.78 8.27
CA TYR A 203 36.83 -2.07 7.57
C TYR A 203 36.61 -1.93 6.06
N THR A 204 37.41 -1.08 5.42
CA THR A 204 37.29 -0.67 4.01
C THR A 204 37.02 -1.84 3.04
N GLU A 205 37.88 -2.88 3.05
CA GLU A 205 37.76 -4.02 2.12
C GLU A 205 36.46 -4.81 2.31
N THR A 206 36.09 -5.09 3.56
CA THR A 206 34.86 -5.86 3.88
C THR A 206 33.61 -5.04 3.55
N THR A 207 33.61 -3.75 3.84
CA THR A 207 32.52 -2.83 3.51
C THR A 207 32.26 -2.79 2.01
N TYR A 208 33.31 -2.69 1.17
CA TYR A 208 33.13 -2.67 -0.28
C TYR A 208 32.61 -4.00 -0.83
N LEU A 209 33.14 -5.13 -0.34
CA LEU A 209 32.67 -6.45 -0.76
C LEU A 209 31.18 -6.60 -0.45
N VAL A 210 30.78 -6.29 0.79
CA VAL A 210 29.37 -6.36 1.21
C VAL A 210 28.51 -5.39 0.40
N PHE A 211 29.02 -4.21 0.08
CA PHE A 211 28.33 -3.21 -0.72
C PHE A 211 28.07 -3.67 -2.16
N VAL A 212 29.07 -4.23 -2.83
CA VAL A 212 28.91 -4.78 -4.20
C VAL A 212 27.92 -5.96 -4.19
N VAL A 213 28.02 -6.84 -3.19
CA VAL A 213 27.07 -7.96 -3.03
C VAL A 213 25.66 -7.43 -2.78
N PHE A 214 25.50 -6.41 -1.93
CA PHE A 214 24.22 -5.76 -1.66
C PHE A 214 23.62 -5.17 -2.94
N LEU A 215 24.36 -4.34 -3.68
CA LEU A 215 23.85 -3.72 -4.91
C LEU A 215 23.45 -4.78 -5.94
N THR A 216 24.28 -5.82 -6.11
CA THR A 216 24.00 -6.89 -7.08
C THR A 216 22.76 -7.70 -6.66
N MET A 217 22.72 -8.17 -5.41
CA MET A 217 21.58 -8.94 -4.89
C MET A 217 20.29 -8.14 -4.88
N MET A 218 20.30 -6.90 -4.38
CA MET A 218 19.11 -6.04 -4.32
C MET A 218 18.56 -5.74 -5.71
N ASN A 219 19.43 -5.42 -6.67
CA ASN A 219 19.00 -5.16 -8.05
C ASN A 219 18.42 -6.41 -8.71
N ILE A 220 19.03 -7.59 -8.49
CA ILE A 220 18.47 -8.86 -8.99
C ILE A 220 17.11 -9.14 -8.36
N LEU A 221 16.97 -8.99 -7.03
CA LEU A 221 15.72 -9.19 -6.32
C LEU A 221 14.63 -8.22 -6.78
N LEU A 222 14.98 -6.95 -7.00
CA LEU A 222 14.09 -5.93 -7.53
C LEU A 222 13.62 -6.25 -8.95
N MET A 223 14.55 -6.62 -9.84
CA MET A 223 14.20 -7.00 -11.21
C MET A 223 13.32 -8.25 -11.22
N ASN A 224 13.65 -9.25 -10.39
CA ASN A 224 12.84 -10.46 -10.26
C ASN A 224 11.46 -10.17 -9.67
N LEU A 225 11.34 -9.22 -8.74
CA LEU A 225 10.07 -8.75 -8.19
C LEU A 225 9.22 -8.09 -9.29
N MET A 226 9.81 -7.17 -10.06
CA MET A 226 9.12 -6.46 -11.14
C MET A 226 8.67 -7.42 -12.26
N VAL A 227 9.55 -8.33 -12.67
CA VAL A 227 9.24 -9.37 -13.66
C VAL A 227 8.20 -10.35 -13.12
N GLY A 228 8.30 -10.73 -11.84
CA GLY A 228 7.35 -11.62 -11.18
C GLY A 228 5.94 -11.04 -11.14
N LEU A 229 5.81 -9.74 -10.84
CA LEU A 229 4.52 -9.04 -10.83
C LEU A 229 3.91 -8.89 -12.24
N ALA A 230 4.76 -8.63 -13.24
CA ALA A 230 4.30 -8.61 -14.63
C ALA A 230 3.79 -10.00 -15.06
N ARG A 231 4.56 -11.05 -14.72
CA ARG A 231 4.24 -12.43 -15.07
C ARG A 231 2.96 -12.93 -14.42
N GLU A 232 2.72 -12.64 -13.14
CA GLU A 232 1.48 -13.06 -12.47
C GLU A 232 0.24 -12.47 -13.13
N LYS A 233 0.32 -11.21 -13.58
CA LYS A 233 -0.77 -10.57 -14.33
C LYS A 233 -1.04 -11.29 -15.66
N ASP A 234 0.02 -11.72 -16.35
CA ASP A 234 -0.11 -12.45 -17.62
C ASP A 234 -0.69 -13.85 -17.41
N GLU A 235 -0.23 -14.59 -16.38
CA GLU A 235 -0.76 -15.91 -16.03
C GLU A 235 -2.25 -15.86 -15.60
N ASP A 236 -2.64 -14.85 -14.82
CA ASP A 236 -4.05 -14.61 -14.46
C ASP A 236 -4.92 -14.30 -15.68
N MET A 237 -4.37 -13.61 -16.68
CA MET A 237 -5.06 -13.30 -17.93
C MET A 237 -5.28 -14.57 -18.77
N ASP A 238 -4.24 -15.39 -18.94
CA ASP A 238 -4.30 -16.63 -19.72
C ASP A 238 -5.24 -17.66 -19.09
N SER A 239 -5.21 -17.81 -17.76
CA SER A 239 -6.10 -18.75 -17.05
C SER A 239 -7.58 -18.35 -17.17
N ASN A 240 -7.90 -17.06 -17.12
CA ASN A 240 -9.27 -16.58 -17.31
C ASN A 240 -9.75 -16.75 -18.76
N GLN A 241 -8.88 -16.53 -19.74
CA GLN A 241 -9.19 -16.75 -21.15
C GLN A 241 -9.56 -18.24 -21.40
N ILE A 242 -8.76 -19.18 -20.90
CA ILE A 242 -9.03 -20.62 -21.03
C ILE A 242 -10.38 -21.00 -20.39
N ARG A 243 -10.72 -20.44 -19.22
CA ARG A 243 -12.01 -20.69 -18.55
C ARG A 243 -13.20 -20.19 -19.37
N ILE A 244 -13.06 -19.04 -20.02
CA ILE A 244 -14.09 -18.48 -20.90
C ILE A 244 -14.25 -19.37 -22.14
N GLU A 245 -13.15 -19.78 -22.78
CA GLU A 245 -13.17 -20.66 -23.96
C GLU A 245 -13.81 -22.01 -23.66
N ASN A 246 -13.51 -22.61 -22.50
CA ASN A 246 -14.15 -23.85 -22.06
C ASN A 246 -15.67 -23.67 -21.88
N SER A 247 -16.10 -22.55 -21.28
CA SER A 247 -17.53 -22.26 -21.08
C SER A 247 -18.26 -22.05 -22.42
N ILE A 248 -17.62 -21.36 -23.39
CA ILE A 248 -18.16 -21.18 -24.74
C ILE A 248 -18.27 -22.52 -25.47
N THR A 249 -17.25 -23.37 -25.35
CA THR A 249 -17.21 -24.70 -25.98
C THR A 249 -18.33 -25.58 -25.44
N GLU A 250 -18.54 -25.60 -24.13
CA GLU A 250 -19.65 -26.35 -23.52
C GLU A 250 -21.02 -25.87 -24.00
N LEU A 251 -21.22 -24.55 -24.07
CA LEU A 251 -22.48 -23.98 -24.59
C LEU A 251 -22.70 -24.34 -26.06
N LYS A 252 -21.63 -24.34 -26.87
CA LYS A 252 -21.68 -24.73 -28.28
C LYS A 252 -22.08 -26.19 -28.43
N ASP A 253 -21.50 -27.09 -27.64
CA ASP A 253 -21.83 -28.52 -27.66
C ASP A 253 -23.29 -28.77 -27.26
N ARG A 254 -23.81 -28.03 -26.27
CA ARG A 254 -25.23 -28.10 -25.87
C ARG A 254 -26.15 -27.62 -27.00
N MET A 255 -25.80 -26.56 -27.69
CA MET A 255 -26.57 -26.03 -28.83
C MET A 255 -26.60 -27.02 -30.00
N ASP A 256 -25.46 -27.63 -30.33
CA ASP A 256 -25.37 -28.65 -31.38
C ASP A 256 -26.17 -29.90 -31.04
N MET A 257 -26.18 -30.31 -29.76
CA MET A 257 -27.01 -31.41 -29.28
C MET A 257 -28.51 -31.11 -29.46
N LEU A 258 -28.96 -29.92 -29.05
CA LEU A 258 -30.36 -29.48 -29.22
C LEU A 258 -30.75 -29.39 -30.69
N SER A 259 -29.86 -28.88 -31.54
CA SER A 259 -30.07 -28.83 -32.99
C SER A 259 -30.29 -30.22 -33.58
N ARG A 260 -29.45 -31.20 -33.19
CA ARG A 260 -29.61 -32.60 -33.62
C ARG A 260 -30.91 -33.22 -33.10
N GLN A 261 -31.27 -32.98 -31.84
CA GLN A 261 -32.54 -33.46 -31.28
C GLN A 261 -33.75 -32.90 -32.05
N ASN A 262 -33.74 -31.60 -32.35
CA ASN A 262 -34.80 -30.95 -33.13
C ASN A 262 -34.89 -31.51 -34.56
N ALA A 263 -33.75 -31.76 -35.21
CA ALA A 263 -33.72 -32.35 -36.55
C ALA A 263 -34.29 -33.78 -36.59
N VAL A 264 -33.97 -34.60 -35.58
CA VAL A 264 -34.55 -35.96 -35.44
C VAL A 264 -36.05 -35.88 -35.20
N LEU A 265 -36.49 -34.98 -34.32
CA LEU A 265 -37.91 -34.79 -34.01
C LEU A 265 -38.71 -34.39 -35.26
N LEU A 266 -38.20 -33.42 -36.03
CA LEU A 266 -38.81 -32.98 -37.30
C LEU A 266 -38.96 -34.14 -38.28
N LYS A 267 -37.92 -34.97 -38.43
CA LYS A 267 -37.95 -36.13 -39.32
C LYS A 267 -38.99 -37.17 -38.89
N CYS A 268 -39.09 -37.46 -37.59
CA CYS A 268 -40.13 -38.34 -37.06
C CYS A 268 -41.55 -37.79 -37.30
N LEU A 269 -41.74 -36.47 -37.21
CA LEU A 269 -43.03 -35.83 -37.49
C LEU A 269 -43.38 -35.90 -38.99
N GLU A 270 -42.43 -35.72 -39.89
CA GLU A 270 -42.63 -35.90 -41.33
C GLU A 270 -43.01 -37.36 -41.68
N ASP A 271 -42.31 -38.34 -41.11
CA ASP A 271 -42.59 -39.76 -41.33
C ASP A 271 -44.00 -40.17 -40.82
N LEU A 272 -44.43 -39.62 -39.68
CA LEU A 272 -45.79 -39.82 -39.15
C LEU A 272 -46.86 -39.17 -40.05
N GLY A 273 -46.60 -37.96 -40.55
CA GLY A 273 -47.50 -37.27 -41.49
C GLY A 273 -47.65 -38.05 -42.81
N ALA A 274 -46.55 -38.55 -43.36
CA ALA A 274 -46.53 -39.36 -44.57
C ALA A 274 -47.22 -40.73 -44.40
N SER A 275 -47.09 -41.34 -43.23
CA SER A 275 -47.82 -42.56 -42.84
C SER A 275 -49.32 -42.32 -42.80
N ASN A 276 -49.76 -41.24 -42.16
CA ASN A 276 -51.19 -40.93 -42.00
C ASN A 276 -51.89 -40.64 -43.33
N GLN A 277 -51.21 -39.97 -44.29
CA GLN A 277 -51.72 -39.78 -45.65
C GLN A 277 -51.86 -41.09 -46.43
N ARG A 278 -50.91 -42.04 -46.26
CA ARG A 278 -50.95 -43.37 -46.89
C ARG A 278 -52.10 -44.25 -46.37
N THR A 279 -52.42 -44.14 -45.09
CA THR A 279 -53.55 -44.86 -44.48
C THR A 279 -54.88 -44.27 -44.93
N SER A 280 -54.96 -42.94 -45.06
CA SER A 280 -56.17 -42.24 -45.54
C SER A 280 -56.46 -42.50 -47.04
N THR A 281 -55.43 -42.64 -47.88
CA THR A 281 -55.62 -43.00 -49.31
C THR A 281 -56.03 -44.45 -49.53
N ARG A 282 -55.71 -45.37 -48.61
CA ARG A 282 -56.23 -46.75 -48.65
C ARG A 282 -57.69 -46.83 -48.23
N LEU A 283 -58.14 -46.00 -47.29
CA LEU A 283 -59.53 -45.96 -46.82
C LEU A 283 -60.51 -45.31 -47.81
N PHE A 284 -60.03 -44.61 -48.84
CA PHE A 284 -60.86 -43.98 -49.89
C PHE A 284 -60.92 -44.78 -51.20
N ASN A 285 -60.20 -45.90 -51.30
CA ASN A 285 -60.12 -46.74 -52.52
C ASN A 285 -60.82 -48.11 -52.36
N ASP A 286 -61.53 -48.33 -51.25
CA ASP A 286 -62.47 -49.44 -51.02
C ASP A 286 -63.91 -48.87 -50.93
#